data_AF-A0AAU7EFE0-F1
#
_entry.id   AF-A0AAU7EFE0-F1
#
_cell.length_a   1.000
_cell.length_b   1.000
_cell.length_c   1.000
_cell.angle_alpha   90.00
_cell.angle_beta   90.00
_cell.angle_gamma   90.00
#
_symmetry.space_group_name_H-M   'P 1'
#
loop_
_entity.id
_entity.type
_entity.pdbx_description
1 polymer ?
#
loop_
_entity_poly.entity_id
_entity_poly.type
_entity_poly.pdbx_seq_one_letter_code
_entity_poly.pdbx_strand_id
1 'polypeptide(L)'
;MNKENVLLILWIIFGFIFISGIDSILFFITYLIYFAKSELGLSYGIMKYSMPIITLILYVLTTFLILKKLKLNSNSSGIYLTKFPKRIFILLALIALTLNPITHKLSGLYAEHSTRMENINSSDFLQVYGWMTSGIYFSRWFILIALSILFIKKLNGIENKN
;
A
#
# COMPACT_ATOMS: atom_id res chain seq x y z
N MET A 1 -8.85 21.68 -25.21
CA MET A 1 -9.32 21.11 -23.93
C MET A 1 -9.41 22.25 -22.91
N ASN A 2 -10.52 22.41 -22.17
CA ASN A 2 -10.63 23.49 -21.18
C ASN A 2 -9.70 23.21 -19.98
N LYS A 3 -9.17 24.26 -19.34
CA LYS A 3 -8.24 24.19 -18.20
C LYS A 3 -8.80 23.34 -17.06
N GLU A 4 -10.11 23.43 -16.81
CA GLU A 4 -10.81 22.65 -15.80
C GLU A 4 -10.76 21.15 -16.10
N ASN A 5 -11.00 20.76 -17.36
CA ASN A 5 -10.94 19.36 -17.79
C ASN A 5 -9.51 18.80 -17.63
N VAL A 6 -8.49 19.60 -17.95
CA VAL A 6 -7.07 19.23 -17.74
C VAL A 6 -6.80 18.98 -16.25
N LEU A 7 -7.25 19.88 -15.38
CA LEU A 7 -7.03 19.77 -13.94
C LEU A 7 -7.76 18.56 -13.36
N LEU A 8 -8.99 18.29 -13.80
CA LEU A 8 -9.75 17.12 -13.37
C LEU A 8 -9.03 15.83 -13.71
N ILE A 9 -8.52 15.70 -14.95
CA ILE A 9 -7.72 14.55 -15.38
C ILE A 9 -6.45 14.42 -14.51
N LEU A 10 -5.73 15.52 -14.28
CA LEU A 10 -4.52 15.50 -13.44
C LEU A 10 -4.81 15.03 -12.01
N TRP A 11 -5.95 15.42 -11.42
CA TRP A 11 -6.35 14.99 -10.09
C TRP A 11 -6.72 13.51 -10.02
N ILE A 12 -7.37 12.98 -11.07
CA ILE A 12 -7.61 11.54 -11.19
C ILE A 12 -6.28 10.78 -11.22
N ILE A 13 -5.35 11.20 -12.09
CA ILE A 13 -4.02 10.58 -12.21
C ILE A 13 -3.26 10.69 -10.88
N PHE A 14 -3.34 11.83 -10.20
CA PHE A 14 -2.75 12.01 -8.87
C PHE A 14 -3.32 11.03 -7.85
N GLY A 15 -4.63 10.77 -7.85
CA GLY A 15 -5.25 9.76 -6.98
C GLY A 15 -4.65 8.37 -7.19
N PHE A 16 -4.49 7.94 -8.44
CA PHE A 16 -3.85 6.67 -8.78
C PHE A 16 -2.40 6.62 -8.30
N ILE A 17 -1.60 7.64 -8.63
CA ILE A 17 -0.18 7.70 -8.21
C ILE A 17 -0.05 7.76 -6.70
N PHE A 18 -0.94 8.45 -6.01
CA PHE A 18 -0.95 8.52 -4.56
C PHE A 18 -1.16 7.13 -3.95
N ILE A 19 -2.17 6.39 -4.41
CA ILE A 19 -2.45 5.02 -3.94
C ILE A 19 -1.26 4.11 -4.26
N SER A 20 -0.75 4.13 -5.50
CA SER A 20 0.38 3.31 -5.91
C SER A 20 1.66 3.60 -5.11
N GLY A 21 1.93 4.87 -4.80
CA GLY A 21 3.09 5.27 -4.01
C GLY A 21 3.02 4.74 -2.57
N ILE A 22 1.87 4.91 -1.91
CA ILE A 22 1.64 4.37 -0.56
C ILE A 22 1.71 2.84 -0.55
N ASP A 23 1.07 2.20 -1.52
CA ASP A 23 1.07 0.75 -1.67
C ASP A 23 2.50 0.19 -1.85
N SER A 24 3.32 0.86 -2.65
CA SER A 24 4.73 0.46 -2.86
C SER A 24 5.54 0.57 -1.58
N ILE A 25 5.33 1.62 -0.77
CA ILE A 25 5.95 1.77 0.55
C ILE A 25 5.54 0.64 1.48
N LEU A 26 4.24 0.33 1.57
CA LEU A 26 3.74 -0.74 2.43
C LEU A 26 4.27 -2.10 1.99
N PHE A 27 4.29 -2.35 0.68
CA PHE A 27 4.89 -3.56 0.10
C PHE A 27 6.35 -3.70 0.53
N PHE A 28 7.16 -2.66 0.35
CA PHE A 28 8.56 -2.66 0.78
C PHE A 28 8.73 -2.91 2.29
N ILE A 29 7.93 -2.24 3.12
CA ILE A 29 7.96 -2.42 4.59
C ILE A 29 7.60 -3.86 4.98
N THR A 30 6.58 -4.46 4.36
CA THR A 30 6.22 -5.87 4.61
C THR A 30 7.40 -6.80 4.34
N TYR A 31 8.12 -6.58 3.24
CA TYR A 31 9.31 -7.38 2.91
C TYR A 31 10.48 -7.13 3.88
N LEU A 32 10.70 -5.89 4.31
CA LEU A 32 11.72 -5.60 5.34
C LEU A 32 11.41 -6.31 6.65
N ILE A 33 10.14 -6.34 7.08
CA ILE A 33 9.73 -7.08 8.28
C ILE A 33 9.95 -8.58 8.10
N TYR A 34 9.63 -9.11 6.91
CA TYR A 34 9.91 -10.51 6.58
C TYR A 34 11.41 -10.83 6.70
N PHE A 35 12.28 -10.04 6.08
CA PHE A 35 13.74 -10.24 6.15
C PHE A 35 14.24 -10.14 7.59
N ALA A 36 13.82 -9.12 8.34
CA ALA A 36 14.22 -8.97 9.73
C ALA A 36 13.81 -10.17 10.60
N LYS A 37 12.59 -10.69 10.41
CA LYS A 37 12.13 -11.88 11.14
C LYS A 37 12.91 -13.14 10.78
N SER A 38 13.24 -13.29 9.50
CA SER A 38 14.02 -14.41 9.00
C SER A 38 15.45 -14.38 9.55
N GLU A 39 16.10 -13.21 9.57
CA GLU A 39 17.44 -13.02 10.18
C GLU A 39 17.44 -13.26 11.71
N LEU A 40 16.32 -12.97 12.38
CA LEU A 40 16.15 -13.28 13.81
C LEU A 40 15.91 -14.77 14.08
N GLY A 41 15.90 -15.62 13.05
CA GLY A 41 15.74 -17.07 13.19
C GLY A 41 14.32 -17.50 13.57
N LEU A 42 13.30 -16.68 13.30
CA LEU A 42 11.91 -17.06 13.56
C LEU A 42 11.50 -18.23 12.66
N SER A 43 10.79 -19.19 13.24
CA SER A 43 10.36 -20.37 12.47
C SER A 43 9.38 -19.99 11.36
N TYR A 44 9.53 -20.64 10.20
CA TYR A 44 8.63 -20.44 9.06
C TYR A 44 7.16 -20.73 9.41
N GLY A 45 6.89 -21.65 10.35
CA GLY A 45 5.55 -21.90 10.86
C GLY A 45 4.90 -20.68 11.51
N ILE A 46 5.66 -19.91 12.31
CA ILE A 46 5.17 -18.66 12.92
C ILE A 46 5.05 -17.57 11.83
N MET A 47 6.01 -17.48 10.92
CA MET A 47 6.02 -16.46 9.87
C MET A 47 4.86 -16.64 8.88
N LYS A 48 4.50 -17.88 8.55
CA LYS A 48 3.37 -18.23 7.67
C LYS A 48 2.07 -17.53 8.05
N TYR A 49 1.75 -17.50 9.35
CA TYR A 49 0.51 -16.87 9.85
C TYR A 49 0.72 -15.42 10.27
N SER A 50 1.87 -15.08 10.83
CA SER A 50 2.11 -13.72 11.33
C SER A 50 2.32 -12.69 10.21
N MET A 51 2.90 -13.07 9.06
CA MET A 51 3.15 -12.13 7.95
C MET A 51 1.87 -11.58 7.31
N PRO A 52 0.86 -12.40 6.97
CA PRO A 52 -0.43 -11.89 6.47
C PRO A 52 -1.12 -10.96 7.47
N ILE A 53 -1.10 -11.32 8.76
CA ILE A 53 -1.75 -10.53 9.82
C ILE A 53 -1.08 -9.16 9.98
N ILE A 54 0.25 -9.13 10.05
CA ILE A 54 1.01 -7.87 10.14
C ILE A 54 0.77 -7.00 8.91
N THR A 55 0.74 -7.61 7.73
CA THR A 55 0.44 -6.91 6.49
C THR A 55 -0.93 -6.25 6.56
N LEU A 56 -1.97 -6.99 6.95
CA LEU A 56 -3.32 -6.45 7.08
C LEU A 56 -3.36 -5.29 8.08
N ILE A 57 -2.71 -5.43 9.24
CA ILE A 57 -2.63 -4.37 10.26
C ILE A 57 -1.95 -3.12 9.69
N LEU A 58 -0.81 -3.26 9.00
CA LEU A 58 -0.09 -2.13 8.40
C LEU A 58 -0.96 -1.38 7.39
N TYR A 59 -1.62 -2.13 6.52
CA TYR A 59 -2.51 -1.59 5.49
C TYR A 59 -3.70 -0.85 6.12
N VAL A 60 -4.41 -1.48 7.07
CA VAL A 60 -5.56 -0.88 7.77
C VAL A 60 -5.15 0.37 8.56
N LEU A 61 -4.06 0.30 9.33
CA LEU A 61 -3.56 1.45 10.10
C LEU A 61 -3.19 2.62 9.18
N THR A 62 -2.49 2.34 8.08
CA THR A 62 -2.09 3.38 7.13
C THR A 62 -3.30 4.04 6.49
N THR A 63 -4.28 3.26 6.02
CA THR A 63 -5.53 3.79 5.50
C THR A 63 -6.26 4.63 6.54
N PHE A 64 -6.36 4.14 7.79
CA PHE A 64 -7.00 4.89 8.87
C PHE A 64 -6.31 6.23 9.15
N LEU A 65 -4.97 6.25 9.21
CA LEU A 65 -4.19 7.47 9.42
C LEU A 65 -4.38 8.48 8.27
N ILE A 66 -4.40 8.01 7.02
CA ILE A 66 -4.67 8.85 5.85
C ILE A 66 -6.07 9.46 5.94
N LEU A 67 -7.09 8.64 6.20
CA LEU A 67 -8.48 9.11 6.34
C LEU A 67 -8.64 10.12 7.49
N LYS A 68 -8.02 9.86 8.64
CA LYS A 68 -8.03 10.77 9.79
C LYS A 68 -7.42 12.11 9.42
N LYS A 69 -6.27 12.12 8.74
CA LYS A 69 -5.60 13.34 8.28
C LYS A 69 -6.45 14.12 7.27
N LEU A 70 -7.12 13.44 6.34
CA LEU A 70 -8.02 14.07 5.38
C LEU A 70 -9.23 14.72 6.06
N LYS A 71 -9.82 14.06 7.07
CA LYS A 71 -10.99 14.58 7.81
C LYS A 71 -10.66 15.82 8.65
N LEU A 72 -9.44 15.91 9.19
CA LEU A 72 -8.97 17.09 9.94
C LEU A 72 -8.79 18.32 9.05
N ASN A 73 -8.45 18.13 7.77
CA ASN A 73 -8.17 19.20 6.84
C ASN A 73 -9.36 19.57 5.92
N SER A 74 -10.50 18.86 6.00
CA SER A 74 -11.62 19.04 5.08
C SER A 74 -12.53 20.26 5.38
N ASN A 75 -12.15 21.13 6.31
CA ASN A 75 -12.92 22.34 6.65
C ASN A 75 -12.71 23.50 5.64
N SER A 76 -11.91 23.32 4.59
CA SER A 76 -11.77 24.33 3.53
C SER A 76 -12.92 24.24 2.53
N SER A 77 -13.89 25.13 2.67
CA SER A 77 -14.88 25.45 1.64
C SER A 77 -14.19 26.13 0.44
N GLY A 78 -14.45 25.64 -0.77
CA GLY A 78 -14.22 26.39 -2.01
C GLY A 78 -13.14 25.83 -2.97
N ILE A 79 -13.62 25.40 -4.14
CA ILE A 79 -12.92 25.23 -5.43
C ILE A 79 -11.75 24.23 -5.44
N TYR A 80 -12.12 22.96 -5.58
CA TYR A 80 -11.31 21.74 -5.46
C TYR A 80 -10.17 21.52 -6.48
N LEU A 81 -9.89 22.44 -7.41
CA LEU A 81 -8.98 22.15 -8.54
C LEU A 81 -7.97 23.26 -8.85
N THR A 82 -7.80 24.27 -7.99
CA THR A 82 -7.02 25.47 -8.38
C THR A 82 -5.51 25.30 -8.35
N LYS A 83 -4.95 24.50 -7.43
CA LYS A 83 -3.50 24.29 -7.29
C LYS A 83 -3.15 22.80 -7.20
N PHE A 84 -2.58 22.28 -8.28
CA PHE A 84 -2.12 20.90 -8.34
C PHE A 84 -0.80 20.70 -7.56
N PRO A 85 -0.69 19.70 -6.65
CA PRO A 85 0.49 19.49 -5.81
C PRO A 85 1.62 18.79 -6.58
N LYS A 86 2.23 19.48 -7.55
CA LYS A 86 3.27 18.95 -8.47
C LYS A 86 4.42 18.22 -7.75
N ARG A 87 4.95 18.79 -6.66
CA ARG A 87 6.07 18.19 -5.93
C ARG A 87 5.71 16.83 -5.31
N ILE A 88 4.54 16.75 -4.67
CA ILE A 88 4.05 15.51 -4.04
C ILE A 88 3.77 14.46 -5.12
N PHE A 89 3.16 14.87 -6.23
CA PHE A 89 2.93 14.00 -7.38
C PHE A 89 4.23 13.36 -7.90
N ILE A 90 5.25 14.18 -8.18
CA ILE A 90 6.53 13.69 -8.72
C ILE A 90 7.21 12.74 -7.73
N LEU A 91 7.23 13.09 -6.44
CA LEU A 91 7.87 12.27 -5.41
C LEU A 91 7.16 10.92 -5.25
N LEU A 92 5.83 10.89 -5.21
CA LEU A 92 5.06 9.65 -5.12
C LEU A 92 5.18 8.80 -6.39
N ALA A 93 5.22 9.42 -7.57
CA ALA A 93 5.44 8.72 -8.82
C ALA A 93 6.82 8.05 -8.85
N LEU A 94 7.86 8.77 -8.42
CA LEU A 94 9.20 8.21 -8.32
C LEU A 94 9.23 7.02 -7.36
N ILE A 95 8.65 7.17 -6.17
CA ILE A 95 8.55 6.07 -5.19
C ILE A 95 7.82 4.86 -5.79
N ALA A 96 6.66 5.07 -6.41
CA ALA A 96 5.88 3.97 -6.98
C ALA A 96 6.65 3.21 -8.08
N LEU A 97 7.43 3.94 -8.89
CA LEU A 97 8.21 3.35 -9.97
C LEU A 97 9.48 2.65 -9.48
N THR A 98 10.16 3.18 -8.46
CA THR A 98 11.46 2.65 -8.02
C THR A 98 11.34 1.58 -6.94
N LEU A 99 10.42 1.75 -5.99
CA LEU A 99 10.43 0.93 -4.78
C LEU A 99 10.01 -0.52 -5.04
N ASN A 100 9.08 -0.76 -5.98
CA ASN A 100 8.66 -2.12 -6.34
C ASN A 100 9.80 -2.92 -7.00
N PRO A 101 10.49 -2.43 -8.05
CA PRO A 101 11.67 -3.11 -8.59
C PRO A 101 12.77 -3.35 -7.55
N ILE A 102 13.02 -2.37 -6.68
CA ILE A 102 14.01 -2.51 -5.59
C ILE A 102 13.59 -3.65 -4.65
N THR A 103 12.32 -3.68 -4.23
CA THR A 103 11.80 -4.74 -3.34
C THR A 103 11.94 -6.12 -3.98
N HIS A 104 11.59 -6.27 -5.26
CA HIS A 104 11.76 -7.53 -5.99
C HIS A 104 13.23 -7.95 -6.09
N LYS A 105 14.13 -7.00 -6.39
CA LYS A 105 15.56 -7.29 -6.47
C LYS A 105 16.13 -7.73 -5.12
N LEU A 106 15.76 -7.04 -4.04
CA LEU A 106 16.17 -7.39 -2.68
C LEU A 106 15.61 -8.74 -2.25
N SER A 107 14.36 -9.04 -2.58
CA SER A 107 13.76 -10.36 -2.32
C SER A 107 14.48 -11.48 -3.07
N GLY A 108 14.91 -11.24 -4.31
CA GLY A 108 15.70 -12.21 -5.07
C GLY A 108 17.06 -12.47 -4.43
N LEU A 109 17.79 -11.40 -4.09
CA LEU A 109 19.08 -11.50 -3.39
C LEU A 109 18.96 -12.20 -2.04
N TYR A 110 17.87 -11.95 -1.31
CA TYR A 110 17.60 -12.61 -0.03
C TYR A 110 17.33 -14.10 -0.19
N ALA A 111 16.56 -14.49 -1.22
CA ALA A 111 16.32 -15.90 -1.53
C ALA A 111 17.61 -16.65 -1.92
N GLU A 112 18.49 -16.00 -2.69
CA GLU A 112 19.81 -16.55 -3.02
C GLU A 112 20.72 -16.69 -1.78
N HIS A 113 20.62 -15.74 -0.84
CA HIS A 113 21.35 -15.81 0.41
C HIS A 113 20.86 -16.94 1.32
N SER A 114 19.54 -17.06 1.50
CA SER A 114 18.94 -18.08 2.37
C SER A 114 19.12 -19.50 1.84
N THR A 115 19.07 -19.71 0.53
CA THR A 115 19.32 -21.03 -0.07
C THR A 115 20.76 -21.53 0.12
N ARG A 116 21.72 -20.65 0.39
CA ARG A 116 23.11 -21.02 0.72
C ARG A 116 23.30 -21.39 2.20
N MET A 117 22.37 -21.01 3.07
CA MET A 117 22.35 -21.49 4.45
C MET A 117 21.72 -22.89 4.46
N GLU A 118 22.57 -23.93 4.47
CA GLU A 118 22.15 -25.33 4.51
C GLU A 118 21.13 -25.58 5.64
N ASN A 119 20.05 -26.31 5.31
CA ASN A 119 18.90 -26.74 6.16
C ASN A 119 17.57 -25.98 6.02
N ILE A 120 17.41 -25.03 5.09
CA ILE A 120 16.08 -24.45 4.83
C ILE A 120 15.31 -25.31 3.83
N ASN A 121 14.19 -25.90 4.27
CA ASN A 121 13.27 -26.60 3.40
C ASN A 121 12.61 -25.61 2.44
N SER A 122 12.94 -25.69 1.14
CA SER A 122 12.43 -24.78 0.10
C SER A 122 10.90 -24.69 0.06
N SER A 123 10.21 -25.77 0.47
CA SER A 123 8.75 -25.80 0.63
C SER A 123 8.25 -24.79 1.68
N ASP A 124 8.92 -24.70 2.82
CA ASP A 124 8.49 -23.84 3.93
C ASP A 124 8.73 -22.37 3.62
N PHE A 125 9.86 -22.06 2.97
CA PHE A 125 10.13 -20.74 2.41
C PHE A 125 9.02 -20.31 1.42
N LEU A 126 8.69 -21.18 0.46
CA LEU A 126 7.68 -20.89 -0.56
C LEU A 126 6.30 -20.70 0.06
N GLN A 127 5.96 -21.47 1.09
CA GLN A 127 4.70 -21.28 1.82
C GLN A 127 4.64 -19.92 2.49
N VAL A 128 5.68 -19.48 3.20
CA VAL A 128 5.68 -18.17 3.85
C VAL A 128 5.58 -17.05 2.82
N TYR A 129 6.34 -17.15 1.73
CA TYR A 129 6.27 -16.19 0.64
C TYR A 129 4.87 -16.12 0.00
N GLY A 130 4.26 -17.28 -0.27
CA GLY A 130 2.91 -17.38 -0.83
C GLY A 130 1.84 -16.79 0.08
N TRP A 131 1.89 -17.10 1.38
CA TRP A 131 0.96 -16.55 2.37
C TRP A 131 1.13 -15.04 2.54
N MET A 132 2.38 -14.56 2.65
CA MET A 132 2.67 -13.13 2.71
C MET A 132 2.11 -12.39 1.49
N THR A 133 2.38 -12.91 0.29
CA THR A 133 1.91 -12.33 -0.97
C THR A 133 0.38 -12.33 -1.04
N SER A 134 -0.27 -13.43 -0.68
CA SER A 134 -1.73 -13.51 -0.56
C SER A 134 -2.27 -12.47 0.42
N GLY A 135 -1.64 -12.31 1.59
CA GLY A 135 -1.99 -11.30 2.59
C GLY A 135 -1.91 -9.87 2.05
N ILE A 136 -0.91 -9.55 1.24
CA ILE A 136 -0.78 -8.24 0.56
C ILE A 136 -1.98 -8.02 -0.37
N TYR A 137 -2.24 -8.94 -1.28
CA TYR A 137 -3.34 -8.79 -2.25
C TYR A 137 -4.71 -8.75 -1.57
N PHE A 138 -4.94 -9.61 -0.58
CA PHE A 138 -6.15 -9.59 0.22
C PHE A 138 -6.35 -8.24 0.91
N SER A 139 -5.31 -7.69 1.53
CA SER A 139 -5.37 -6.40 2.21
C SER A 139 -5.71 -5.25 1.25
N ARG A 140 -5.13 -5.25 0.04
CA ARG A 140 -5.44 -4.28 -1.02
C ARG A 140 -6.92 -4.30 -1.40
N TRP A 141 -7.46 -5.48 -1.69
CA TRP A 141 -8.87 -5.66 -2.05
C TRP A 141 -9.80 -5.31 -0.90
N PHE A 142 -9.48 -5.74 0.31
CA PHE A 142 -10.26 -5.42 1.50
C PHE A 142 -10.37 -3.92 1.73
N ILE A 143 -9.26 -3.18 1.63
CA ILE A 143 -9.26 -1.72 1.77
C ILE A 143 -10.05 -1.05 0.64
N LEU A 144 -9.88 -1.50 -0.60
CA LEU A 144 -10.61 -0.93 -1.73
C LEU A 144 -12.12 -1.05 -1.49
N ILE A 145 -12.61 -2.24 -1.13
CA ILE A 145 -14.02 -2.49 -0.82
C ILE A 145 -14.49 -1.62 0.35
N ALA A 146 -13.72 -1.58 1.45
CA ALA A 146 -14.06 -0.79 2.63
C ALA A 146 -14.15 0.71 2.31
N LEU A 147 -13.20 1.25 1.56
CA LEU A 147 -13.20 2.65 1.13
C LEU A 147 -14.37 2.94 0.19
N SER A 148 -14.63 2.09 -0.80
CA SER A 148 -15.77 2.24 -1.71
C SER A 148 -17.09 2.33 -0.93
N ILE A 149 -17.33 1.43 0.03
CA ILE A 149 -18.53 1.46 0.87
C ILE A 149 -18.60 2.75 1.69
N LEU A 150 -17.49 3.19 2.29
CA LEU A 150 -17.44 4.42 3.07
C LEU A 150 -17.75 5.67 2.24
N PHE A 151 -17.18 5.77 1.03
CA PHE A 151 -17.40 6.92 0.15
C PHE A 151 -18.81 6.94 -0.45
N ILE A 152 -19.37 5.78 -0.84
CA ILE A 152 -20.77 5.69 -1.31
C ILE A 152 -21.73 6.11 -0.19
N LYS A 153 -21.53 5.61 1.04
CA LYS A 153 -22.35 6.02 2.20
C LYS A 153 -22.26 7.53 2.45
N LYS A 154 -21.06 8.10 2.29
CA LYS A 154 -20.86 9.55 2.45
C LYS A 154 -21.55 10.34 1.34
N LEU A 155 -21.52 9.86 0.09
CA LEU A 155 -22.21 10.48 -1.04
C LEU A 155 -23.72 10.52 -0.81
N ASN A 156 -24.34 9.38 -0.50
CA ASN A 156 -25.79 9.29 -0.24
C ASN A 156 -26.22 10.18 0.94
N GLY A 157 -25.36 10.33 1.96
CA GLY A 157 -25.62 11.20 3.10
C GLY A 157 -25.52 12.71 2.79
N ILE A 158 -24.87 13.10 1.69
CA ILE A 158 -24.84 14.48 1.18
C ILE A 158 -26.07 14.72 0.31
N GLU A 159 -26.42 13.79 -0.57
CA GLU A 159 -27.61 13.90 -1.42
C GLU A 159 -28.91 13.98 -0.62
N ASN A 160 -29.05 13.21 0.46
CA ASN A 160 -30.24 13.26 1.33
C ASN A 160 -30.33 14.53 2.21
N LYS A 161 -29.33 15.42 2.19
CA LYS A 161 -29.31 16.68 2.95
C LYS A 161 -29.56 17.92 2.09
N ASN A 162 -29.54 17.77 0.77
CA ASN A 162 -29.89 18.81 -0.21
C ASN A 162 -31.32 18.57 -0.71
#